data_AF-A0A4R2BS46-F1
#
_entry.id   AF-A0A4R2BS46-F1
#
_cell.length_a   1.000
_cell.length_b   1.000
_cell.length_c   1.000
_cell.angle_alpha   90.00
_cell.angle_beta   90.00
_cell.angle_gamma   90.00
#
_symmetry.space_group_name_H-M   'P 1'
#
loop_
_entity.id
_entity.type
_entity.pdbx_description
1 polymer ?
#
loop_
_entity_poly.entity_id
_entity_poly.type
_entity_poly.pdbx_seq_one_letter_code
_entity_poly.pdbx_strand_id
1 'polypeptide(L)' 'MAREDLHFRLRIPEGLKNRIEDAAAENNRSMTAEIIDRLETSFAPLPPEMKAMIAEFTHQLILAFGERKAEDS' A
#
# COMPACT_ATOMS: atom_id res chain seq x y z
N MET A 1 -16.90 -1.22 -29.34
CA MET A 1 -17.09 -0.51 -28.06
C MET A 1 -15.84 0.32 -27.85
N ALA A 2 -15.92 1.64 -28.01
CA ALA A 2 -14.80 2.52 -27.79
C ALA A 2 -14.39 2.38 -26.32
N ARG A 3 -13.14 1.99 -26.05
CA ARG A 3 -12.58 2.15 -24.71
C ARG A 3 -12.67 3.64 -24.43
N GLU A 4 -13.45 4.02 -23.43
CA GLU A 4 -13.48 5.39 -22.95
C GLU A 4 -12.11 5.65 -22.29
N ASP A 5 -11.11 5.99 -23.12
CA ASP A 5 -9.82 6.46 -22.67
C ASP A 5 -10.04 7.85 -22.06
N LEU A 6 -10.59 7.87 -20.84
CA LEU A 6 -10.82 9.06 -20.04
C LEU A 6 -9.45 9.65 -19.65
N HIS A 7 -9.06 10.70 -20.37
CA HIS A 7 -7.83 11.43 -20.08
C HIS A 7 -7.99 12.26 -18.80
N PHE A 8 -7.44 11.76 -17.70
CA PHE A 8 -7.43 12.45 -16.42
C PHE A 8 -6.22 13.39 -16.30
N ARG A 9 -6.45 14.71 -16.39
CA ARG A 9 -5.39 15.72 -16.20
C ARG A 9 -5.09 15.95 -14.72
N LEU A 10 -4.18 15.15 -14.18
CA LEU A 10 -3.64 15.31 -12.82
C LEU A 10 -2.79 16.57 -12.68
N ARG A 11 -3.09 17.38 -11.66
CA ARG A 11 -2.19 18.43 -11.17
C ARG A 11 -1.50 17.91 -9.92
N ILE A 12 -0.20 17.67 -10.02
CA ILE A 12 0.62 17.16 -8.92
C ILE A 12 1.81 18.08 -8.70
N PRO A 13 2.29 18.24 -7.46
CA PRO A 13 3.52 18.97 -7.18
C PRO A 13 4.72 18.26 -7.82
N GLU A 14 5.73 19.04 -8.20
CA GLU A 14 6.92 18.54 -8.90
C GLU A 14 7.63 17.42 -8.13
N GLY A 15 7.78 17.58 -6.80
CA GLY A 15 8.38 16.55 -5.95
C GLY A 15 7.62 15.21 -5.99
N LEU A 16 6.30 15.24 -6.17
CA LEU A 16 5.53 14.00 -6.32
C LEU A 16 5.72 13.39 -7.71
N LYS A 17 5.77 14.21 -8.76
CA LYS A 17 6.06 13.73 -10.12
C LYS A 17 7.40 12.99 -10.17
N ASN A 18 8.46 13.57 -9.61
CA ASN A 18 9.80 12.98 -9.64
C ASN A 18 9.81 11.62 -8.91
N ARG A 19 9.17 11.53 -7.74
CA ARG A 19 9.06 10.25 -7.01
C ARG A 19 8.33 9.15 -7.79
N ILE A 20 7.31 9.51 -8.57
CA ILE A 20 6.58 8.55 -9.40
C ILE A 20 7.45 8.13 -10.59
N GLU A 21 8.20 9.06 -11.18
CA GLU A 21 9.12 8.80 -12.29
C GLU A 21 10.25 7.85 -11.88
N ASP A 22 10.85 8.07 -10.71
CA ASP A 22 11.87 7.19 -10.13
C ASP A 22 11.29 5.78 -9.87
N ALA A 23 10.13 5.69 -9.22
CA ALA A 23 9.49 4.41 -8.93
C ALA A 23 9.08 3.66 -10.21
N ALA A 24 8.61 4.38 -11.23
CA ALA A 24 8.27 3.78 -12.53
C ALA A 24 9.52 3.21 -13.21
N ALA A 25 10.67 3.89 -13.12
CA ALA A 25 11.94 3.40 -13.63
C ALA A 25 12.41 2.13 -12.89
N GLU A 26 12.33 2.13 -11.55
CA GLU A 26 12.66 0.96 -10.72
C GLU A 26 11.77 -0.25 -11.05
N ASN A 27 10.47 -0.01 -11.25
CA ASN A 27 9.49 -1.05 -11.57
C ASN A 27 9.46 -1.45 -13.04
N ASN A 28 10.29 -0.85 -13.91
CA ASN A 28 10.32 -1.05 -15.37
C ASN A 28 8.94 -0.83 -16.04
N ARG A 29 8.23 0.21 -15.61
CA ARG A 29 6.88 0.57 -16.10
C ARG A 29 6.83 2.02 -16.57
N SER A 30 5.81 2.36 -17.34
CA SER A 30 5.57 3.77 -17.67
C SER A 30 5.07 4.54 -16.44
N MET A 31 5.30 5.85 -16.40
CA MET A 31 4.80 6.70 -15.32
C MET A 31 3.29 6.58 -15.13
N THR A 32 2.52 6.48 -16.21
CA THR A 32 1.07 6.26 -16.16
C THR A 32 0.71 4.90 -15.57
N ALA A 33 1.43 3.84 -15.94
CA ALA A 33 1.19 2.51 -15.40
C ALA A 33 1.49 2.45 -13.89
N GLU A 34 2.56 3.10 -13.44
CA GLU A 34 2.89 3.22 -12.01
C GLU A 34 1.80 4.00 -11.25
N ILE A 35 1.27 5.09 -11.83
CA ILE A 35 0.17 5.85 -11.23
C ILE A 35 -1.07 4.97 -11.06
N ILE A 36 -1.44 4.23 -12.11
CA ILE A 36 -2.60 3.34 -12.07
C ILE A 36 -2.40 2.25 -11.03
N ASP A 37 -1.25 1.56 -11.05
CA ASP A 37 -0.93 0.48 -10.11
C ASP A 37 -0.99 0.94 -8.65
N ARG A 38 -0.45 2.13 -8.34
CA ARG A 38 -0.54 2.72 -6.99
C ARG A 38 -1.96 3.05 -6.59
N LEU A 39 -2.75 3.61 -7.51
CA LEU A 39 -4.15 3.95 -7.24
C LEU A 39 -4.96 2.67 -7.00
N GLU A 40 -4.84 1.67 -7.86
CA GLU A 40 -5.50 0.37 -7.69
C GLU A 40 -5.11 -0.30 -6.37
N THR A 41 -3.82 -0.32 -6.05
CA THR A 41 -3.30 -0.88 -4.79
C THR A 41 -3.84 -0.14 -3.57
N SER A 42 -4.06 1.18 -3.66
CA SER A 42 -4.62 1.96 -2.54
C SER A 42 -6.07 1.60 -2.21
N PHE A 43 -6.82 1.06 -3.18
CA PHE A 43 -8.18 0.59 -2.99
C PHE A 43 -8.27 -0.94 -2.81
N ALA A 44 -7.16 -1.67 -3.00
CA ALA A 44 -7.15 -3.11 -2.86
C ALA A 44 -7.34 -3.50 -1.39
N PRO A 45 -8.34 -4.34 -1.06
CA PRO A 45 -8.48 -4.85 0.30
C PRO A 45 -7.31 -5.78 0.64
N LEU A 46 -6.90 -5.79 1.91
CA LEU A 46 -5.97 -6.81 2.39
C LEU A 46 -6.56 -8.20 2.13
N PRO A 47 -5.80 -9.12 1.51
CA PRO A 47 -6.27 -10.48 1.31
C PRO A 47 -6.69 -11.11 2.65
N PRO A 48 -7.79 -11.89 2.70
CA PRO A 48 -8.29 -12.48 3.93
C PRO A 48 -7.23 -13.28 4.68
N GLU A 49 -6.38 -14.03 3.96
CA GLU A 49 -5.26 -14.77 4.53
C GLU A 49 -4.24 -13.87 5.23
N MET A 50 -3.93 -12.71 4.65
CA MET A 50 -2.99 -11.74 5.23
C MET A 50 -3.60 -11.05 6.44
N LYS A 51 -4.89 -10.71 6.37
CA LYS A 51 -5.62 -10.12 7.50
C LYS A 51 -5.67 -11.07 8.70
N ALA A 52 -5.90 -12.36 8.46
CA ALA A 52 -5.88 -13.39 9.50
C ALA A 52 -4.48 -13.54 10.11
N MET A 53 -3.43 -13.58 9.28
CA MET A 53 -2.05 -13.66 9.76
C MET A 53 -1.67 -12.45 10.65
N ILE A 54 -2.03 -11.23 10.25
CA ILE A 54 -1.78 -10.02 11.04
C ILE A 54 -2.54 -10.08 12.38
N ALA A 55 -3.79 -10.55 12.39
CA ALA A 55 -4.58 -10.67 13.60
C ALA A 55 -3.97 -11.67 14.59
N GLU A 56 -3.56 -12.84 14.12
CA GLU A 56 -2.87 -13.86 14.92
C GLU A 56 -1.55 -13.33 15.49
N PHE A 57 -0.73 -12.70 14.64
CA PHE A 57 0.55 -12.13 15.09
C PHE A 57 0.34 -11.03 16.13
N THR A 58 -0.63 -10.14 15.91
CA THR A 58 -0.97 -9.08 16.88
C THR A 58 -1.44 -9.67 18.21
N HIS A 59 -2.25 -10.73 18.18
CA HIS A 59 -2.69 -11.44 19.37
C HIS A 59 -1.52 -12.04 20.15
N GLN A 60 -0.59 -12.72 19.46
CA GLN A 60 0.61 -13.29 20.06
C GLN A 60 1.50 -12.21 20.69
N LEU A 61 1.68 -11.07 20.02
CA LEU A 61 2.43 -9.95 20.57
C LEU A 61 1.76 -9.40 21.84
N ILE A 62 0.44 -9.20 21.83
CA ILE A 62 -0.29 -8.69 23.00
C ILE A 62 -0.13 -9.63 24.20
N LEU A 63 -0.23 -10.95 24.00
CA LEU A 63 -0.02 -11.92 25.08
C LEU A 63 1.44 -11.90 25.57
N ALA A 64 2.41 -11.93 24.65
CA ALA A 64 3.83 -11.94 25.00
C ALA A 64 4.29 -10.66 25.72
N PHE A 65 3.68 -9.51 25.43
CA PHE A 65 3.98 -8.24 26.09
C PHE A 65 3.10 -7.96 27.32
N GLY A 66 1.92 -8.57 27.41
CA GLY A 66 1.00 -8.45 28.55
C GLY A 66 1.49 -9.16 29.81
N GLU A 67 2.15 -10.31 29.65
CA GLU A 67 2.69 -11.11 30.78
C GLU A 67 3.82 -10.39 31.52
N ARG A 68 4.60 -9.53 30.85
CA ARG A 68 5.73 -8.81 31.47
C ARG A 68 5.32 -7.67 32.41
N LYS A 69 4.05 -7.29 32.47
CA LYS A 69 3.57 -6.24 33.38
C LYS A 69 3.04 -6.76 34.72
N ALA A 70 2.90 -8.07 34.88
CA ALA A 70 2.36 -8.69 36.11
C ALA A 70 3.45 -9.14 37.11
N GLU A 71 4.72 -9.14 36.72
CA GLU A 71 5.83 -9.66 37.53
C GLU A 71 6.63 -8.57 38.28
N ASP A 72 6.32 -7.30 38.04
CA ASP A 72 7.04 -6.13 38.58
C ASP A 72 6.17 -5.31 39.58
N SER A 73 5.14 -5.92 40.17
CA SER A 73 4.24 -5.26 41.14
C SER A 73 4.17 -5.93 42.51
#